data_AF-A0A962KAN4-F1
#
_entry.id   AF-A0A962KAN4-F1
#
_cell.length_a   1.000
_cell.length_b   1.000
_cell.length_c   1.000
_cell.angle_alpha   90.00
_cell.angle_beta   90.00
_cell.angle_gamma   90.00
#
_symmetry.space_group_name_H-M   'P 1'
#
loop_
_entity.id
_entity.type
_entity.pdbx_description
1 polymer ?
#
loop_
_entity_poly.entity_id
_entity_poly.type
_entity_poly.pdbx_seq_one_letter_code
_entity_poly.pdbx_strand_id
1 'polypeptide(L)'
;MQERTVILLFILGVVFLLGYTGRDDSHITYFVSQSLADGKGLVNFNGENVEQSSSLLFTVLLAALSWLTRVDAATLGPLLSLSLLIATFFLTNSLFRGSAFAKAGSHTLGAACLCIPVLYWSLSGMENTLYILLI
;
A
#
# COMPACT_ATOMS: atom_id res chain seq x y z
N MET A 1 0.13 -8.50 -26.54
CA MET A 1 -0.61 -7.21 -26.66
C MET A 1 -1.33 -6.85 -25.35
N GLN A 2 -1.98 -7.81 -24.70
CA GLN A 2 -2.84 -7.61 -23.52
C GLN A 2 -2.10 -7.12 -22.25
N GLU A 3 -0.91 -7.64 -21.94
CA GLU A 3 -0.13 -7.18 -20.76
C GLU A 3 0.29 -5.70 -20.86
N ARG A 4 0.67 -5.24 -22.06
CA ARG A 4 1.03 -3.84 -22.29
C ARG A 4 -0.16 -2.90 -22.05
N THR A 5 -1.36 -3.33 -22.42
CA THR A 5 -2.59 -2.58 -22.16
C THR A 5 -2.90 -2.50 -20.67
N VAL A 6 -2.74 -3.60 -19.92
CA VAL A 6 -2.93 -3.63 -18.45
C VAL A 6 -1.95 -2.67 -17.77
N ILE A 7 -0.67 -2.70 -18.14
CA ILE A 7 0.35 -1.79 -17.59
C ILE A 7 0.01 -0.33 -17.91
N LEU A 8 -0.40 -0.03 -19.15
CA LEU A 8 -0.77 1.32 -19.55
C LEU A 8 -1.97 1.84 -18.76
N LEU A 9 -3.02 1.02 -18.59
CA LEU A 9 -4.20 1.36 -17.81
C LEU A 9 -3.86 1.56 -16.33
N PHE A 10 -2.94 0.76 -15.78
CA PHE A 10 -2.45 0.91 -14.42
C PHE A 10 -1.77 2.27 -14.24
N ILE A 11 -0.83 2.61 -15.13
CA ILE A 11 -0.12 3.89 -15.10
C ILE A 11 -1.10 5.05 -15.23
N LEU A 12 -2.05 4.98 -16.17
CA LEU A 12 -3.08 6.01 -16.33
C LEU A 12 -3.92 6.16 -15.06
N GLY A 13 -4.42 5.05 -14.50
CA GLY A 13 -5.18 5.06 -13.25
C GLY A 13 -4.41 5.68 -12.09
N VAL A 14 -3.13 5.32 -11.94
CA VAL A 14 -2.24 5.92 -10.93
C VAL A 14 -2.10 7.41 -11.14
N VAL A 15 -1.81 7.86 -12.37
CA VAL A 15 -1.62 9.29 -12.69
C VAL A 15 -2.89 10.10 -12.44
N PHE A 16 -4.06 9.59 -12.84
CA PHE A 16 -5.34 10.31 -12.66
C PHE A 16 -5.77 10.40 -11.20
N LEU A 17 -5.45 9.40 -10.39
CA LEU A 17 -5.84 9.37 -8.97
C LEU A 17 -4.80 10.03 -8.06
N LEU A 18 -3.61 10.34 -8.57
CA LEU A 18 -2.53 10.96 -7.80
C LEU A 18 -2.97 12.33 -7.27
N GLY A 19 -3.17 12.42 -5.96
CA GLY A 19 -3.59 13.65 -5.28
C GLY A 19 -5.08 13.75 -4.92
N TYR A 20 -5.93 12.82 -5.36
CA TYR A 20 -7.38 12.82 -5.10
C TYR A 20 -7.85 11.70 -4.15
N THR A 21 -6.93 11.11 -3.38
CA THR A 21 -7.20 9.95 -2.52
C THR A 21 -7.58 10.34 -1.10
N GLY A 22 -8.13 9.39 -0.33
CA GLY A 22 -8.50 9.54 1.08
C GLY A 22 -7.28 9.69 2.00
N ARG A 23 -6.54 10.80 1.83
CA ARG A 23 -5.27 11.07 2.54
C ARG A 23 -5.48 11.46 3.99
N ASP A 24 -6.63 12.02 4.33
CA ASP A 24 -6.91 12.53 5.69
C ASP A 24 -6.72 11.43 6.75
N ASP A 25 -7.35 10.27 6.54
CA ASP A 25 -7.26 9.13 7.46
C ASP A 25 -5.83 8.61 7.62
N SER A 26 -5.04 8.63 6.54
CA SER A 26 -3.67 8.10 6.53
C SER A 26 -2.70 8.92 7.39
N HIS A 27 -3.00 10.19 7.68
CA HIS A 27 -2.12 11.05 8.46
C HIS A 27 -1.96 10.62 9.91
N ILE A 28 -2.96 9.93 10.49
CA ILE A 28 -2.83 9.34 11.83
C ILE A 28 -1.73 8.29 11.81
N THR A 29 -1.80 7.36 10.86
CA THR A 29 -0.80 6.31 10.67
C THR A 29 0.58 6.90 10.38
N TYR A 30 0.67 7.94 9.55
CA TYR A 30 1.94 8.61 9.26
C TYR A 30 2.54 9.28 10.49
N PHE A 31 1.72 9.96 11.29
CA PHE A 31 2.18 10.59 12.52
C PHE A 31 2.74 9.56 13.51
N VAL A 32 2.01 8.46 13.74
CA VAL A 32 2.46 7.40 14.65
C VAL A 32 3.72 6.73 14.11
N SER A 33 3.78 6.46 12.80
CA SER A 33 4.95 5.87 12.14
C SER A 33 6.17 6.78 12.24
N GLN A 34 6.00 8.08 12.00
CA GLN A 34 7.08 9.06 12.10
C GLN A 34 7.54 9.22 13.55
N SER A 35 6.61 9.27 14.51
CA SER A 35 6.95 9.34 15.93
C SER A 35 7.74 8.13 16.40
N LEU A 36 7.38 6.93 15.92
CA LEU A 36 8.14 5.71 16.17
C LEU A 36 9.54 5.76 15.53
N ALA A 37 9.64 6.22 14.28
CA ALA A 37 10.92 6.38 13.57
C ALA A 37 11.85 7.39 14.26
N ASP A 38 11.29 8.45 14.84
CA ASP A 38 11.99 9.48 15.61
C ASP A 38 12.39 9.00 17.02
N GLY A 39 11.99 7.78 17.42
CA GLY A 39 12.27 7.23 18.75
C GLY A 39 11.36 7.73 19.88
N LYS A 40 10.25 8.40 19.56
CA LYS A 40 9.25 8.87 20.55
C LYS A 40 8.33 7.75 21.03
N GLY A 41 8.31 6.61 20.33
CA GLY A 41 7.42 5.48 20.60
C GLY A 41 6.08 5.58 19.88
N LEU A 42 5.18 4.66 20.21
CA LEU A 42 3.80 4.65 19.71
C LEU A 42 2.97 5.65 20.51
N VAL A 43 2.96 6.90 20.05
CA VAL A 43 2.26 8.00 20.71
C VAL A 43 1.17 8.61 19.84
N ASN A 44 0.10 9.11 20.46
CA ASN A 44 -0.91 9.93 19.77
C ASN A 44 -0.45 11.39 19.61
N PHE A 45 -1.31 12.21 18.99
CA PHE A 45 -1.07 13.65 18.81
C PHE A 45 -0.89 14.43 20.13
N ASN A 46 -1.36 13.90 21.26
CA ASN A 46 -1.18 14.49 22.59
C ASN A 46 0.13 14.02 23.27
N GLY A 47 0.90 13.12 22.65
CA GLY A 47 2.11 12.54 23.21
C GLY A 47 1.89 11.40 24.20
N GLU A 48 0.66 10.89 24.31
CA GLU A 48 0.32 9.76 25.18
C GLU A 48 0.68 8.44 24.49
N ASN A 49 1.19 7.47 25.25
CA ASN A 49 1.52 6.14 24.73
C ASN A 49 0.23 5.36 24.42
N VAL A 50 -0.17 5.35 23.15
CA VAL A 50 -1.35 4.64 22.67
C VAL A 50 -1.14 4.22 21.22
N GLU A 51 -1.59 3.03 20.89
CA GLU A 51 -1.63 2.50 19.53
C GLU A 51 -2.91 3.05 18.86
N GLN A 52 -2.76 4.07 18.00
CA GLN A 52 -3.87 4.76 17.34
C GLN A 52 -4.01 4.39 15.84
N SER A 53 -3.16 3.50 15.33
CA SER A 53 -3.22 3.08 13.93
C SER A 53 -4.17 1.89 13.74
N SER A 54 -4.73 1.76 12.55
CA SER A 54 -5.58 0.61 12.20
C SER A 54 -4.78 -0.69 11.98
N SER A 55 -3.45 -0.59 11.80
CA SER A 55 -2.58 -1.74 11.58
C SER A 55 -1.18 -1.48 12.13
N LEU A 56 -0.89 -2.10 13.28
CA LEU A 56 0.43 -2.02 13.92
C LEU A 56 1.56 -2.49 12.99
N LEU A 57 1.34 -3.57 12.23
CA LEU A 57 2.35 -4.09 11.31
C LEU A 57 2.69 -3.09 10.21
N PHE A 58 1.68 -2.45 9.61
CA PHE A 58 1.90 -1.44 8.58
C PHE A 58 2.64 -0.23 9.16
N THR A 59 2.23 0.24 10.34
CA THR A 59 2.88 1.34 11.07
C THR A 59 4.35 1.06 11.35
N VAL A 60 4.68 -0.15 11.83
CA VAL A 60 6.07 -0.55 12.12
C VAL A 60 6.91 -0.65 10.85
N LEU A 61 6.36 -1.21 9.76
CA LEU A 61 7.05 -1.27 8.47
C LEU A 61 7.35 0.14 7.92
N LEU A 62 6.36 1.04 7.99
CA LEU A 62 6.52 2.40 7.53
C LEU A 62 7.52 3.18 8.39
N ALA A 63 7.47 3.02 9.71
CA ALA A 63 8.45 3.59 10.63
C ALA A 63 9.88 3.09 10.35
N ALA A 64 10.05 1.78 10.12
CA ALA A 64 11.34 1.19 9.78
C ALA A 64 11.90 1.74 8.46
N LEU A 65 11.04 1.90 7.44
CA LEU A 65 11.42 2.52 6.16
C LEU A 65 11.79 3.99 6.33
N SER A 66 11.00 4.75 7.10
CA SER A 66 11.29 6.16 7.38
C SER A 66 12.62 6.31 8.13
N TRP A 67 12.86 5.48 9.14
CA TRP A 67 14.12 5.44 9.87
C TRP A 67 15.32 5.10 8.97
N LEU A 68 15.19 4.09 8.11
CA LEU A 68 16.26 3.63 7.22
C LEU A 68 16.60 4.65 6.13
N THR A 69 15.58 5.24 5.52
CA THR A 69 15.73 6.14 4.36
C THR A 69 15.86 7.61 4.73
N ARG A 70 15.45 7.97 5.96
CA ARG A 70 15.29 9.35 6.46
C ARG A 70 14.27 10.17 5.67
N VAL A 71 13.40 9.51 4.90
CA VAL A 71 12.26 10.14 4.23
C VAL A 71 11.07 10.11 5.17
N ASP A 72 10.25 11.15 5.15
CA ASP A 72 9.08 11.24 6.03
C ASP A 72 8.04 10.15 5.71
N ALA A 73 7.33 9.71 6.75
CA ALA A 73 6.32 8.66 6.63
C ALA A 73 5.19 9.01 5.65
N ALA A 74 4.85 10.30 5.48
CA ALA A 74 3.77 10.72 4.59
C ALA A 74 4.15 10.58 3.10
N THR A 75 5.42 10.79 2.76
CA THR A 75 5.96 10.50 1.43
C THR A 75 6.07 8.99 1.18
N LEU A 76 6.49 8.23 2.19
CA LEU A 76 6.70 6.78 2.05
C LEU A 76 5.41 5.95 2.07
N GLY A 77 4.36 6.40 2.75
CA GLY A 77 3.11 5.64 2.92
C GLY A 77 2.48 5.19 1.60
N PRO A 78 2.20 6.10 0.65
CA PRO A 78 1.67 5.75 -0.67
C PRO A 78 2.61 4.82 -1.46
N LEU A 79 3.92 5.02 -1.34
CA LEU A 79 4.91 4.18 -2.02
C LEU A 79 4.93 2.75 -1.47
N LEU A 80 4.87 2.61 -0.14
CA LEU A 80 4.78 1.30 0.53
C LEU A 80 3.49 0.60 0.13
N SER A 81 2.35 1.29 0.23
CA SER A 81 1.05 0.71 -0.11
C SER A 81 0.98 0.26 -1.58
N LEU A 82 1.46 1.09 -2.52
CA LEU A 82 1.55 0.72 -3.93
C LEU A 82 2.51 -0.47 -4.17
N SER A 83 3.64 -0.50 -3.48
CA SER A 83 4.61 -1.60 -3.58
C SER A 83 4.04 -2.92 -3.09
N LEU A 84 3.22 -2.89 -2.04
CA LEU A 84 2.52 -4.07 -1.52
C LEU A 84 1.49 -4.59 -2.52
N LEU A 85 0.71 -3.71 -3.16
CA LEU A 85 -0.22 -4.12 -4.23
C LEU A 85 0.53 -4.81 -5.38
N ILE A 86 1.66 -4.24 -5.81
CA ILE A 86 2.51 -4.82 -6.85
C ILE A 86 3.05 -6.18 -6.40
N ALA A 87 3.49 -6.30 -5.14
CA ALA A 87 3.96 -7.56 -4.56
C ALA A 87 2.85 -8.63 -4.56
N THR A 88 1.61 -8.27 -4.21
CA THR A 88 0.45 -9.17 -4.28
C THR A 88 0.28 -9.70 -5.71
N PHE A 89 0.32 -8.81 -6.71
CA PHE A 89 0.18 -9.23 -8.10
C PHE A 89 1.22 -10.28 -8.50
N PHE A 90 2.48 -10.08 -8.15
CA PHE A 90 3.55 -11.02 -8.47
C PHE A 90 3.46 -12.33 -7.67
N LEU A 91 3.19 -12.25 -6.37
CA LEU A 91 3.09 -13.41 -5.49
C LEU A 91 1.95 -14.31 -5.93
N THR A 92 0.77 -13.75 -6.13
CA THR A 92 -0.41 -14.51 -6.57
C THR A 92 -0.19 -15.10 -7.96
N ASN A 93 0.41 -14.34 -8.90
CA ASN A 93 0.79 -14.91 -10.19
C ASN A 93 1.75 -16.09 -10.05
N SER A 94 2.71 -16.02 -9.12
CA SER A 94 3.64 -17.11 -8.83
C SER A 94 2.92 -18.35 -8.31
N LEU A 95 1.95 -18.19 -7.40
CA LEU A 95 1.15 -19.27 -6.83
C LEU A 95 0.33 -20.01 -7.89
N PHE A 96 -0.20 -19.30 -8.89
CA PHE A 96 -0.97 -19.92 -9.97
C PHE A 96 -0.13 -20.47 -11.14
N ARG A 97 1.21 -20.30 -11.13
CA ARG A 97 2.08 -20.84 -12.19
C ARG A 97 1.94 -22.36 -12.28
N GLY A 98 1.68 -22.88 -13.48
CA GLY A 98 1.52 -24.31 -13.73
C GLY A 98 0.15 -24.89 -13.37
N SER A 99 -0.77 -24.09 -12.81
CA SER A 99 -2.15 -24.52 -12.58
C SER A 99 -3.00 -24.42 -13.85
N ALA A 100 -4.10 -25.17 -13.91
CA ALA A 100 -5.13 -25.00 -14.95
C ALA A 100 -5.72 -23.58 -14.98
N PHE A 101 -5.57 -22.83 -13.89
CA PHE A 101 -6.06 -21.47 -13.73
C PHE A 101 -5.01 -20.40 -14.03
N ALA A 102 -3.78 -20.74 -14.44
CA ALA A 102 -2.68 -19.78 -14.58
C ALA A 102 -3.04 -18.55 -15.45
N LYS A 103 -3.69 -18.77 -16.61
CA LYS A 103 -4.10 -17.68 -17.52
C LYS A 103 -5.33 -16.93 -17.02
N ALA A 104 -6.34 -17.63 -16.51
CA ALA A 104 -7.57 -16.99 -16.02
C ALA A 104 -7.32 -16.20 -14.73
N GLY A 105 -6.55 -16.76 -13.80
CA GLY A 105 -6.19 -16.15 -12.52
C GLY A 105 -5.35 -14.89 -12.69
N SER A 106 -4.33 -14.91 -13.56
CA SER A 106 -3.50 -13.72 -13.85
C SER A 106 -4.30 -12.57 -14.46
N HIS A 107 -5.24 -12.88 -15.36
CA HIS A 107 -6.09 -11.86 -15.99
C HIS A 107 -7.10 -11.26 -15.00
N THR A 108 -7.77 -12.09 -14.21
CA THR A 108 -8.72 -11.64 -13.18
C THR A 108 -8.02 -10.80 -12.11
N LEU A 109 -6.83 -11.21 -11.68
CA LEU A 109 -6.04 -10.48 -10.70
C LEU A 109 -5.56 -9.14 -11.25
N GLY A 110 -5.08 -9.12 -12.50
CA GLY A 110 -4.72 -7.87 -13.17
C GLY A 110 -5.91 -6.90 -13.27
N ALA A 111 -7.10 -7.41 -13.59
CA ALA A 111 -8.32 -6.61 -13.60
C ALA A 111 -8.73 -6.11 -12.21
N ALA A 112 -8.56 -6.92 -11.16
CA ALA A 112 -8.84 -6.53 -9.78
C ALA A 112 -7.89 -5.44 -9.28
N CYS A 113 -6.58 -5.56 -9.55
CA CYS A 113 -5.59 -4.52 -9.24
C CYS A 113 -5.84 -3.21 -10.00
N LEU A 114 -6.51 -3.26 -11.15
CA LEU A 114 -6.90 -2.10 -11.95
C LEU A 114 -8.25 -1.50 -11.57
N CYS A 115 -9.03 -2.15 -10.70
CA CYS A 115 -10.33 -1.60 -10.35
C CYS A 115 -10.16 -0.29 -9.58
N ILE A 116 -10.96 0.72 -9.93
CA ILE A 116 -10.82 2.08 -9.41
C ILE A 116 -10.78 2.11 -7.87
N PRO A 117 -11.64 1.38 -7.12
CA PRO A 117 -11.57 1.39 -5.66
C PRO A 117 -10.25 0.87 -5.12
N VAL A 118 -9.69 -0.22 -5.69
CA VAL A 118 -8.41 -0.77 -5.25
C VAL A 118 -7.28 0.23 -5.51
N LEU A 119 -7.21 0.81 -6.72
CA LEU A 119 -6.20 1.83 -7.03
C LEU A 119 -6.34 3.07 -6.12
N TYR A 120 -7.56 3.56 -5.93
CA TYR A 120 -7.86 4.72 -5.09
C TYR A 120 -7.32 4.53 -3.67
N TRP A 121 -7.64 3.40 -3.03
CA TRP A 121 -7.22 3.11 -1.67
C TRP A 121 -5.76 2.65 -1.56
N SER A 122 -5.18 2.10 -2.62
CA SER A 122 -3.74 1.79 -2.64
C SER A 122 -2.88 3.06 -2.71
N LEU A 123 -3.43 4.12 -3.31
CA LEU A 123 -2.76 5.42 -3.45
C LEU A 123 -3.07 6.38 -2.29
N SER A 124 -3.92 6.00 -1.34
CA SER A 124 -4.08 6.76 -0.08
C SER A 124 -2.92 6.51 0.90
N GLY A 125 -2.13 5.44 0.70
CA GLY A 125 -1.02 5.05 1.56
C GLY A 125 -1.44 4.37 2.86
N MET A 126 -2.61 3.74 2.85
CA MET A 126 -3.15 2.95 3.94
C MET A 126 -2.76 1.47 3.85
N GLU A 127 -3.01 0.76 4.95
CA GLU A 127 -2.73 -0.65 5.20
C GLU A 127 -3.55 -1.65 4.37
N ASN A 128 -4.56 -1.19 3.62
CA ASN A 128 -5.46 -2.07 2.85
C ASN A 128 -4.70 -3.02 1.91
N THR A 129 -3.63 -2.53 1.28
CA THR A 129 -2.79 -3.33 0.37
C THR A 129 -1.96 -4.37 1.11
N LEU A 130 -1.58 -4.09 2.37
CA LEU A 130 -0.97 -5.09 3.25
C LEU A 130 -1.97 -6.19 3.59
N TYR A 131 -3.21 -5.83 3.91
CA TYR A 131 -4.25 -6.82 4.18
C TYR A 131 -4.49 -7.73 2.97
N ILE A 132 -4.60 -7.16 1.78
CA ILE A 132 -4.74 -7.91 0.51
C ILE A 132 -3.54 -8.83 0.25
N LEU A 133 -2.32 -8.44 0.61
CA LEU A 133 -1.13 -9.28 0.43
C LEU A 133 -1.11 -10.50 1.35
N LEU A 134 -1.67 -10.38 2.56
CA LEU A 134 -1.55 -11.40 3.62
C LEU A 134 -2.65 -12.47 3.60
N ILE A 135 -3.74 -12.25 2.85
CA ILE A 135 -4.88 -13.17 2.71
C ILE A 135 -4.83 -13.93 1.38
#